data_AF-A0A3Q0S062-F1
#
_entry.id   AF-A0A3Q0S062-F1
#
_cell.length_a   1.000
_cell.length_b   1.000
_cell.length_c   1.000
_cell.angle_alpha   90.00
_cell.angle_beta   90.00
_cell.angle_gamma   90.00
#
_symmetry.space_group_name_H-M   'P 1'
#
loop_
_entity.id
_entity.type
_entity.pdbx_description
1 polymer ?
#
loop_
_entity_poly.entity_id
_entity_poly.type
_entity_poly.pdbx_seq_one_letter_code
_entity_poly.pdbx_strand_id
1 'polypeptide(L)'
;MKLIHNYECEGKPLDELSEEDRFMVRFSKIPRLSQRISTLTFMGNFPISVQLIQPQLNAIIAASMSIRSSAKLKKILEIILAFGNYMNSSKRGAAYGFRLQSLDLLLDTKSTDRKQTLLHFIVSIIQENYPELQSFYTELHFLDKAALVSVDSILQDLQALEKGMEGTKREFSLEKDNPVLQSFLSSNTELLSCLIADGKTAQDAYDSAVEYFGENPKSTPPSMFFPIFVRFIKAYKLDNQQRNKQHEAPLTPTKPELMGNKGPMMPKLPQMDLIAELKKRQMTPLVREGKDGAIEDIITDLRNQPYRRADGSRRSARWKPGQQLQVSSDISL
;
A
#
# COMPACT_ATOMS: atom_id res chain seq x y z
N MET A 1 -41.51 37.23 -4.31
CA MET A 1 -42.86 36.62 -4.22
C MET A 1 -43.91 37.56 -3.63
N LYS A 2 -43.72 38.14 -2.43
CA LYS A 2 -44.74 39.04 -1.82
C LYS A 2 -45.06 40.27 -2.68
N LEU A 3 -44.07 40.91 -3.30
CA LEU A 3 -44.28 42.06 -4.20
C LEU A 3 -45.09 41.70 -5.45
N ILE A 4 -44.76 40.57 -6.09
CA ILE A 4 -45.46 40.08 -7.28
C ILE A 4 -46.92 39.72 -6.94
N HIS A 5 -47.14 39.08 -5.79
CA HIS A 5 -48.48 38.75 -5.32
C HIS A 5 -49.32 39.99 -5.05
N ASN A 6 -48.74 41.02 -4.41
CA ASN A 6 -49.43 42.29 -4.17
C ASN A 6 -49.77 43.01 -5.48
N TYR A 7 -48.86 43.00 -6.46
CA TYR A 7 -49.08 43.60 -7.78
C TYR A 7 -50.24 42.94 -8.53
N GLU A 8 -50.37 41.60 -8.46
CA GLU A 8 -51.51 40.87 -8.99
C GLU A 8 -52.81 41.16 -8.24
N CYS A 9 -52.77 41.22 -6.90
CA CYS A 9 -53.94 41.55 -6.08
C CYS A 9 -54.45 42.99 -6.28
N GLU A 10 -53.56 43.91 -6.65
CA GLU A 10 -53.89 45.30 -7.00
C GLU A 10 -54.52 45.44 -8.41
N GLY A 11 -54.67 44.34 -9.16
CA GLY A 11 -55.34 44.32 -10.46
C GLY A 11 -54.56 45.03 -11.57
N LYS A 12 -53.25 45.27 -11.37
CA LYS A 12 -52.40 45.95 -12.33
C LYS A 12 -52.10 45.05 -13.54
N PRO A 13 -52.08 45.61 -14.76
CA PRO A 13 -51.82 44.82 -15.96
C PRO A 13 -50.40 44.22 -15.93
N LEU A 14 -50.33 42.90 -16.14
CA LEU A 14 -49.07 42.16 -16.17
C LEU A 14 -48.24 42.43 -17.43
N ASP A 15 -48.85 43.03 -18.46
CA ASP A 15 -48.18 43.38 -19.72
C ASP A 15 -47.30 44.64 -19.59
N GLU A 16 -47.49 45.44 -18.53
CA GLU A 16 -46.65 46.60 -18.21
C GLU A 16 -45.37 46.20 -17.46
N LEU A 17 -45.25 44.93 -17.05
CA LEU A 17 -44.05 44.40 -16.39
C LEU A 17 -42.94 44.09 -17.40
N SER A 18 -41.70 44.23 -16.92
CA SER A 18 -40.51 43.76 -17.63
C SER A 18 -40.61 42.27 -17.99
N GLU A 19 -39.86 41.81 -18.98
CA GLU A 19 -39.88 40.40 -19.37
C GLU A 19 -39.44 39.47 -18.23
N GLU A 20 -38.47 39.93 -17.44
CA GLU A 20 -37.98 39.24 -16.24
C GLU A 20 -39.07 39.13 -15.17
N ASP A 21 -39.81 40.21 -14.91
CA ASP A 21 -40.89 40.22 -13.93
C ASP A 21 -42.07 39.35 -14.38
N ARG A 22 -42.43 39.38 -15.67
CA ARG A 22 -43.43 38.46 -16.24
C ARG A 22 -43.00 37.01 -16.12
N PHE A 23 -41.71 36.70 -16.35
CA PHE A 23 -41.16 35.37 -16.12
C PHE A 23 -41.32 34.98 -14.65
N MET A 24 -40.92 35.85 -13.71
CA MET A 24 -41.02 35.58 -12.27
C MET A 24 -42.46 35.39 -11.80
N VAL A 25 -43.43 36.13 -12.38
CA VAL A 25 -44.86 35.92 -12.15
C VAL A 25 -45.27 34.50 -12.57
N ARG A 26 -44.98 34.10 -13.82
CA ARG A 26 -45.32 32.76 -14.33
C ARG A 26 -44.62 31.66 -13.53
N PHE A 27 -43.36 31.86 -13.20
CA PHE A 27 -42.54 30.94 -12.41
C PHE A 27 -43.10 30.78 -10.99
N SER A 28 -43.58 31.86 -10.37
CA SER A 28 -44.17 31.84 -9.04
C SER A 28 -45.50 31.09 -8.93
N LYS A 29 -46.24 30.98 -10.05
CA LYS A 29 -47.50 30.25 -10.11
C LYS A 29 -47.31 28.73 -10.08
N ILE A 30 -46.08 28.24 -10.26
CA ILE A 30 -45.79 26.82 -10.17
C ILE A 30 -45.88 26.38 -8.70
N PRO A 31 -46.79 25.45 -8.36
CA PRO A 31 -46.92 24.98 -6.99
C PRO A 31 -45.66 24.22 -6.58
N ARG A 32 -45.20 24.46 -5.34
CA ARG A 32 -44.07 23.72 -4.73
C ARG A 32 -42.81 23.73 -5.62
N LEU A 33 -42.58 24.87 -6.26
CA LEU A 33 -41.49 25.09 -7.20
C LEU A 33 -40.12 24.65 -6.66
N SER A 34 -39.80 25.00 -5.42
CA SER A 34 -38.52 24.63 -4.81
C SER A 34 -38.31 23.12 -4.76
N GLN A 35 -39.35 22.36 -4.40
CA GLN A 35 -39.29 20.90 -4.34
C GLN A 35 -39.20 20.31 -5.73
N ARG A 36 -40.00 20.81 -6.69
CA ARG A 36 -39.96 20.37 -8.08
C ARG A 36 -38.58 20.56 -8.72
N ILE A 37 -37.93 21.71 -8.51
CA ILE A 37 -36.57 21.97 -8.99
C ILE A 37 -35.56 21.02 -8.33
N SER A 38 -35.68 20.82 -7.01
CA SER A 38 -34.80 19.89 -6.28
C SER A 38 -34.94 18.45 -6.80
N THR A 39 -36.17 18.00 -7.05
CA THR A 39 -36.44 16.66 -7.58
C THR A 39 -35.95 16.51 -9.01
N LEU A 40 -36.19 17.49 -9.88
CA LEU A 40 -35.67 17.47 -11.25
C LEU A 40 -34.13 17.44 -11.29
N THR A 41 -33.48 18.26 -10.47
CA THR A 41 -32.02 18.27 -10.32
C THR A 41 -31.51 16.91 -9.85
N PHE A 42 -32.16 16.31 -8.85
CA PHE A 42 -31.79 14.98 -8.35
C PHE A 42 -31.94 13.91 -9.44
N MET A 43 -33.08 13.87 -10.14
CA MET A 43 -33.34 12.91 -11.21
C MET A 43 -32.31 13.00 -12.33
N GLY A 44 -31.91 14.22 -12.71
CA GLY A 44 -30.87 14.45 -13.72
C GLY A 44 -29.48 14.00 -13.29
N ASN A 45 -29.14 14.19 -12.00
CA ASN A 45 -27.82 13.86 -11.48
C ASN A 45 -27.67 12.40 -11.06
N PHE A 46 -28.77 11.70 -10.73
CA PHE A 46 -28.74 10.35 -10.18
C PHE A 46 -27.93 9.36 -11.03
N PRO A 47 -28.09 9.26 -12.36
CA PRO A 47 -27.31 8.31 -13.17
C PRO A 47 -25.80 8.60 -13.13
N ILE A 48 -25.42 9.88 -13.09
CA ILE A 48 -24.02 10.31 -13.03
C ILE A 48 -23.43 9.93 -11.68
N SER A 49 -24.14 10.20 -10.58
CA SER A 49 -23.73 9.81 -9.25
C SER A 49 -23.51 8.30 -9.12
N VAL A 50 -24.43 7.48 -9.65
CA VAL A 50 -24.27 6.02 -9.65
C VAL A 50 -23.03 5.60 -10.44
N GLN A 51 -22.82 6.17 -11.64
CA GLN A 51 -21.65 5.86 -12.48
C GLN A 51 -20.31 6.25 -11.82
N LEU A 52 -20.31 7.25 -10.94
CA LEU A 52 -19.12 7.67 -10.19
C LEU A 52 -18.87 6.81 -8.95
N ILE A 53 -19.94 6.42 -8.24
CA ILE A 53 -19.84 5.68 -6.96
C ILE A 53 -19.56 4.19 -7.18
N GLN A 54 -20.29 3.53 -8.09
CA GLN A 54 -20.18 2.10 -8.33
C GLN A 54 -18.74 1.60 -8.59
N PRO A 55 -17.93 2.22 -9.47
CA PRO A 55 -16.57 1.73 -9.71
C PRO A 55 -15.66 1.88 -8.49
N GLN A 56 -15.91 2.86 -7.63
CA GLN A 56 -15.14 3.04 -6.39
C GLN A 56 -15.48 1.96 -5.38
N LEU A 57 -16.77 1.63 -5.21
CA LEU A 57 -17.22 0.50 -4.38
C LEU A 57 -16.60 -0.81 -4.87
N ASN A 58 -16.70 -1.10 -6.17
CA ASN A 58 -16.15 -2.30 -6.77
C ASN A 58 -14.63 -2.40 -6.57
N ALA A 59 -13.90 -1.28 -6.67
CA ALA A 59 -12.47 -1.24 -6.43
C ALA A 59 -12.12 -1.59 -4.97
N ILE A 60 -12.83 -1.03 -3.99
CA ILE A 60 -12.64 -1.33 -2.57
C ILE A 60 -12.96 -2.80 -2.28
N ILE A 61 -14.09 -3.31 -2.76
CA ILE A 61 -14.49 -4.71 -2.56
C ILE A 61 -13.43 -5.65 -3.15
N ALA A 62 -13.08 -5.45 -4.42
CA ALA A 62 -12.14 -6.33 -5.12
C ALA A 62 -10.73 -6.26 -4.50
N ALA A 63 -10.25 -5.07 -4.13
CA ALA A 63 -8.95 -4.91 -3.47
C ALA A 63 -8.92 -5.60 -2.09
N SER A 64 -9.94 -5.36 -1.27
CA SER A 64 -10.03 -5.91 0.08
C SER A 64 -10.15 -7.43 0.07
N MET A 65 -11.03 -7.97 -0.78
CA MET A 65 -11.22 -9.42 -0.92
C MET A 65 -9.99 -10.10 -1.52
N SER A 66 -9.35 -9.50 -2.53
CA SER A 66 -8.18 -10.11 -3.18
C SER A 66 -6.98 -10.22 -2.24
N ILE A 67 -6.67 -9.17 -1.46
CA ILE A 67 -5.58 -9.23 -0.48
C ILE A 67 -5.89 -10.24 0.62
N ARG A 68 -7.13 -10.24 1.14
CA ARG A 68 -7.53 -11.14 2.24
C ARG A 68 -7.52 -12.62 1.83
N SER A 69 -7.90 -12.92 0.58
CA SER A 69 -8.03 -14.30 0.09
C SER A 69 -6.77 -14.87 -0.58
N SER A 70 -5.77 -14.03 -0.91
CA SER A 70 -4.55 -14.49 -1.59
C SER A 70 -3.71 -15.40 -0.70
N ALA A 71 -3.74 -16.70 -1.01
CA ALA A 71 -2.91 -17.70 -0.34
C ALA A 71 -1.42 -17.47 -0.62
N LYS A 72 -1.08 -16.99 -1.82
CA LYS A 72 0.31 -16.69 -2.19
C LYS A 72 0.87 -15.51 -1.39
N LEU A 73 0.09 -14.45 -1.21
CA LEU A 73 0.49 -13.32 -0.36
C LEU A 73 0.73 -13.79 1.08
N LYS A 74 -0.17 -14.60 1.63
CA LYS A 74 -0.01 -15.19 2.97
C LYS A 74 1.31 -15.95 3.09
N LYS A 75 1.66 -16.78 2.10
CA LYS A 75 2.93 -17.53 2.09
C LYS A 75 4.16 -16.62 2.01
N ILE A 76 4.10 -15.54 1.24
CA ILE A 76 5.18 -14.56 1.19
C ILE A 76 5.37 -13.88 2.55
N LEU A 77 4.29 -13.50 3.22
CA LEU A 77 4.36 -12.91 4.57
C LEU A 77 4.91 -13.91 5.59
N GLU A 78 4.59 -15.19 5.47
CA GLU A 78 5.16 -16.27 6.30
C GLU A 78 6.68 -16.41 6.10
N ILE A 79 7.15 -16.34 4.85
CA ILE A 79 8.60 -16.34 4.52
C ILE A 79 9.30 -15.11 5.13
N ILE A 80 8.69 -13.92 4.97
CA ILE A 80 9.22 -12.68 5.56
C ILE A 80 9.30 -12.80 7.09
N LEU A 81 8.27 -13.35 7.73
CA LEU A 81 8.26 -13.57 9.17
C LEU A 81 9.38 -14.54 9.60
N ALA A 82 9.61 -15.62 8.86
CA ALA A 82 10.68 -16.57 9.14
C ALA A 82 12.07 -15.91 9.06
N PHE A 83 12.34 -15.13 8.01
CA PHE A 83 13.60 -14.38 7.89
C PHE A 83 13.75 -13.32 8.99
N GLY A 84 12.68 -12.57 9.28
CA GLY A 84 12.66 -11.59 10.36
C GLY A 84 12.95 -12.22 11.72
N ASN A 85 12.36 -13.38 12.02
CA ASN A 85 12.61 -14.12 13.26
C ASN A 85 14.03 -14.66 13.32
N TYR A 86 14.56 -15.22 12.23
CA TYR A 86 15.94 -15.69 12.17
C TYR A 86 16.92 -14.55 12.50
N MET A 87 16.77 -13.40 11.84
CA MET A 87 17.63 -12.23 12.02
C MET A 87 17.52 -11.60 13.43
N ASN A 88 16.34 -11.64 14.05
CA ASN A 88 16.07 -11.00 15.35
C ASN A 88 16.13 -11.94 16.58
N SER A 89 16.29 -13.26 16.34
CA SER A 89 16.27 -14.30 17.37
C SER A 89 17.27 -14.08 18.51
N SER A 90 18.39 -13.41 18.24
CA SER A 90 19.45 -13.16 19.23
C SER A 90 19.13 -12.09 20.27
N LYS A 91 18.13 -11.21 20.04
CA LYS A 91 17.85 -10.05 20.94
C LYS A 91 16.39 -9.82 21.31
N ARG A 92 15.43 -10.21 20.44
CA ARG A 92 14.00 -9.87 20.62
C ARG A 92 13.07 -11.08 20.73
N GLY A 93 13.61 -12.29 20.69
CA GLY A 93 12.82 -13.52 20.70
C GLY A 93 12.07 -13.78 19.39
N ALA A 94 11.15 -14.74 19.40
CA ALA A 94 10.35 -15.12 18.24
C ALA A 94 9.03 -14.33 18.20
N ALA A 95 8.71 -13.74 17.04
CA ALA A 95 7.45 -13.07 16.78
C ALA A 95 6.47 -13.99 16.03
N TYR A 96 5.18 -13.83 16.30
CA TYR A 96 4.10 -14.54 15.60
C TYR A 96 3.54 -13.77 14.40
N GLY A 97 3.94 -12.50 14.24
CA GLY A 97 3.51 -11.61 13.17
C GLY A 97 4.23 -10.28 13.24
N PHE A 98 4.01 -9.43 12.24
CA PHE A 98 4.58 -8.09 12.16
C PHE A 98 3.53 -7.09 11.65
N ARG A 99 3.70 -5.82 11.98
CA ARG A 99 2.87 -4.72 11.46
C ARG A 99 3.16 -4.48 9.99
N LEU A 100 2.15 -4.09 9.20
CA LEU A 100 2.28 -3.94 7.75
C LEU A 100 3.37 -2.93 7.35
N GLN A 101 3.60 -1.90 8.16
CA GLN A 101 4.66 -0.92 7.94
C GLN A 101 6.06 -1.56 7.86
N SER A 102 6.28 -2.74 8.45
CA SER A 102 7.55 -3.47 8.35
C SER A 102 7.91 -3.89 6.92
N LEU A 103 6.95 -3.94 5.99
CA LEU A 103 7.23 -4.22 4.58
C LEU A 103 8.11 -3.15 3.94
N ASP A 104 7.98 -1.89 4.37
CA ASP A 104 8.83 -0.80 3.89
C ASP A 104 10.29 -0.99 4.34
N LEU A 105 10.51 -1.52 5.55
CA LEU A 105 11.84 -1.74 6.12
C LEU A 105 12.65 -2.81 5.37
N LEU A 106 11.99 -3.69 4.60
CA LEU A 106 12.66 -4.69 3.77
C LEU A 106 13.46 -4.03 2.63
N LEU A 107 13.06 -2.83 2.21
CA LEU A 107 13.74 -2.03 1.19
C LEU A 107 14.99 -1.35 1.77
N ASP A 108 14.94 -0.98 3.04
CA ASP A 108 16.01 -0.24 3.71
C ASP A 108 17.10 -1.14 4.28
N THR A 109 16.76 -2.38 4.62
CA THR A 109 17.69 -3.33 5.21
C THR A 109 18.65 -3.86 4.13
N LYS A 110 19.92 -3.44 4.20
CA LYS A 110 20.94 -3.81 3.21
C LYS A 110 21.89 -4.90 3.73
N SER A 111 22.47 -5.64 2.80
CA SER A 111 23.59 -6.53 3.06
C SER A 111 24.81 -5.77 3.59
N THR A 112 25.76 -6.50 4.19
CA THR A 112 27.02 -5.95 4.72
C THR A 112 27.84 -5.22 3.65
N ASP A 113 27.81 -5.73 2.42
CA ASP A 113 28.47 -5.12 1.25
C ASP A 113 27.62 -4.03 0.56
N ARG A 114 26.41 -3.74 1.07
CA ARG A 114 25.44 -2.76 0.56
C ARG A 114 25.02 -2.96 -0.89
N LYS A 115 25.26 -4.13 -1.48
CA LYS A 115 24.93 -4.43 -2.88
C LYS A 115 23.47 -4.87 -3.08
N GLN A 116 22.85 -5.46 -2.07
CA GLN A 116 21.48 -5.96 -2.15
C GLN A 116 20.68 -5.61 -0.90
N THR A 117 19.37 -5.49 -1.04
CA THR A 117 18.45 -5.33 0.10
C THR A 117 17.92 -6.69 0.56
N LEU A 118 17.30 -6.74 1.73
CA LEU A 118 16.64 -7.95 2.22
C LEU A 118 15.51 -8.37 1.28
N LEU A 119 14.78 -7.43 0.69
CA LEU A 119 13.78 -7.75 -0.34
C LEU A 119 14.42 -8.47 -1.54
N HIS A 120 15.54 -7.96 -2.06
CA HIS A 120 16.25 -8.61 -3.18
C HIS A 120 16.61 -10.06 -2.82
N PHE A 121 17.09 -10.29 -1.60
CA PHE A 121 17.45 -11.63 -1.15
C PHE A 121 16.24 -12.56 -1.08
N ILE A 122 15.14 -12.10 -0.47
CA ILE A 122 13.87 -12.86 -0.37
C ILE A 122 13.31 -13.19 -1.76
N VAL A 123 13.35 -12.25 -2.71
CA VAL A 123 12.91 -12.48 -4.09
C VAL A 123 13.69 -13.63 -4.74
N SER A 124 15.01 -13.69 -4.57
CA SER A 124 15.82 -14.82 -5.08
C SER A 124 15.43 -16.15 -4.45
N ILE A 125 15.25 -16.19 -3.14
CA ILE A 125 14.86 -17.43 -2.44
C ILE A 125 13.50 -17.91 -2.93
N ILE A 126 12.54 -16.99 -3.11
CA ILE A 126 11.23 -17.30 -3.69
C ILE A 126 11.37 -17.83 -5.12
N GLN A 127 12.22 -17.21 -5.94
CA GLN A 127 12.41 -17.65 -7.32
C GLN A 127 12.97 -19.06 -7.42
N GLU A 128 13.95 -19.39 -6.57
CA GLU A 128 14.65 -20.69 -6.57
C GLU A 128 13.83 -21.80 -5.90
N ASN A 129 13.16 -21.51 -4.78
CA ASN A 129 12.54 -22.55 -3.93
C ASN A 129 11.01 -22.58 -4.00
N TYR A 130 10.36 -21.49 -4.45
CA TYR A 130 8.91 -21.33 -4.46
C TYR A 130 8.41 -20.67 -5.76
N PRO A 131 8.65 -21.27 -6.93
CA PRO A 131 8.33 -20.67 -8.22
C PRO A 131 6.85 -20.31 -8.39
N GLU A 132 5.94 -21.01 -7.72
CA GLU A 132 4.50 -20.75 -7.70
C GLU A 132 4.13 -19.39 -7.07
N LEU A 133 4.97 -18.86 -6.19
CA LEU A 133 4.77 -17.58 -5.49
C LEU A 133 5.28 -16.38 -6.28
N GLN A 134 6.09 -16.58 -7.33
CA GLN A 134 6.65 -15.49 -8.13
C GLN A 134 5.59 -14.56 -8.72
N SER A 135 4.40 -15.09 -9.00
CA SER A 135 3.27 -14.37 -9.58
C SER A 135 2.19 -14.02 -8.55
N PHE A 136 2.48 -13.96 -7.25
CA PHE A 136 1.46 -13.66 -6.23
C PHE A 136 0.68 -12.36 -6.51
N TYR A 137 1.35 -11.35 -7.07
CA TYR A 137 0.77 -10.06 -7.37
C TYR A 137 -0.32 -10.12 -8.46
N THR A 138 -0.48 -11.23 -9.19
CA THR A 138 -1.59 -11.39 -10.14
C THR A 138 -2.90 -11.75 -9.45
N GLU A 139 -2.86 -12.21 -8.19
CA GLU A 139 -4.07 -12.44 -7.39
C GLU A 139 -4.61 -11.14 -6.79
N LEU A 140 -3.82 -10.07 -6.79
CA LEU A 140 -4.13 -8.80 -6.14
C LEU A 140 -4.63 -7.78 -7.15
N HIS A 141 -5.86 -7.30 -6.95
CA HIS A 141 -6.57 -6.52 -7.97
C HIS A 141 -6.95 -5.14 -7.43
N PHE A 142 -6.93 -4.14 -8.33
CA PHE A 142 -7.46 -2.79 -8.07
C PHE A 142 -6.84 -2.02 -6.89
N LEU A 143 -5.70 -2.44 -6.35
CA LEU A 143 -5.05 -1.80 -5.19
C LEU A 143 -4.75 -0.31 -5.44
N ASP A 144 -4.23 0.03 -6.62
CA ASP A 144 -3.92 1.41 -6.99
C ASP A 144 -5.17 2.30 -7.02
N LYS A 145 -6.30 1.74 -7.49
CA LYS A 145 -7.57 2.46 -7.55
C LYS A 145 -8.18 2.61 -6.16
N ALA A 146 -8.20 1.52 -5.39
CA ALA A 146 -8.71 1.49 -4.03
C ALA A 146 -7.95 2.45 -3.09
N ALA A 147 -6.64 2.64 -3.30
CA ALA A 147 -5.84 3.61 -2.56
C ALA A 147 -6.29 5.07 -2.74
N LEU A 148 -6.96 5.41 -3.85
CA LEU A 148 -7.43 6.77 -4.13
C LEU A 148 -8.85 7.02 -3.63
N VAL A 149 -9.54 5.99 -3.14
CA VAL A 149 -10.94 6.05 -2.74
C VAL A 149 -11.07 6.43 -1.27
N SER A 150 -12.03 7.31 -0.98
CA SER A 150 -12.48 7.62 0.38
C SER A 150 -13.81 6.92 0.64
N VAL A 151 -13.81 5.93 1.55
CA VAL A 151 -15.04 5.22 1.93
C VAL A 151 -16.03 6.16 2.63
N ASP A 152 -15.55 7.06 3.49
CA ASP A 152 -16.41 8.06 4.15
C ASP A 152 -17.14 8.96 3.15
N SER A 153 -16.44 9.42 2.10
CA SER A 153 -17.07 10.23 1.03
C SER A 153 -18.16 9.45 0.32
N ILE A 154 -17.90 8.17 0.00
CA ILE A 154 -18.90 7.32 -0.66
C ILE A 154 -20.13 7.14 0.23
N LEU A 155 -19.96 6.88 1.52
CA LEU A 155 -21.08 6.72 2.45
C LEU A 155 -21.93 8.00 2.54
N GLN A 156 -21.30 9.18 2.53
CA GLN A 156 -22.01 10.46 2.49
C GLN A 156 -22.80 10.63 1.17
N ASP A 157 -22.18 10.28 0.04
CA ASP A 157 -22.85 10.35 -1.26
C ASP A 157 -24.05 9.38 -1.33
N LEU A 158 -23.92 8.17 -0.79
CA LEU A 158 -25.02 7.20 -0.71
C LEU A 158 -26.18 7.71 0.16
N GLN A 159 -25.89 8.32 1.31
CA GLN A 159 -26.92 8.95 2.15
C GLN A 159 -27.62 10.11 1.44
N ALA A 160 -26.88 10.91 0.67
CA ALA A 160 -27.45 11.98 -0.13
C ALA A 160 -28.39 11.43 -1.22
N LEU A 161 -28.00 10.32 -1.88
CA LEU A 161 -28.84 9.64 -2.87
C LEU A 161 -30.11 9.06 -2.25
N GLU A 162 -30.01 8.42 -1.08
CA GLU A 162 -31.15 7.90 -0.33
C GLU A 162 -32.14 9.00 0.04
N LYS A 163 -31.64 10.12 0.58
CA LYS A 163 -32.46 11.28 0.92
C LYS A 163 -33.11 11.92 -0.33
N GLY A 164 -32.40 11.98 -1.44
CA GLY A 164 -32.93 12.47 -2.72
C GLY A 164 -34.03 11.57 -3.29
N MET A 165 -33.86 10.25 -3.18
CA MET A 165 -34.86 9.27 -3.60
C MET A 165 -36.11 9.36 -2.74
N GLU A 166 -35.97 9.51 -1.42
CA GLU A 166 -37.10 9.72 -0.50
C GLU A 166 -37.82 11.05 -0.78
N GLY A 167 -37.08 12.11 -1.13
CA GLY A 167 -37.67 13.35 -1.66
C GLY A 167 -38.54 13.11 -2.88
N THR A 168 -38.03 12.35 -3.84
CA THR A 168 -38.73 12.02 -5.10
C THR A 168 -40.00 11.19 -4.85
N LYS A 169 -39.95 10.20 -3.94
CA LYS A 169 -41.11 9.40 -3.53
C LYS A 169 -42.21 10.25 -2.87
N ARG A 170 -41.83 11.21 -2.03
CA ARG A 170 -42.77 12.16 -1.41
C ARG A 170 -43.44 13.05 -2.45
N GLU A 171 -42.70 13.54 -3.45
CA GLU A 171 -43.29 14.32 -4.55
C GLU A 171 -44.26 13.47 -5.39
N PHE A 172 -43.90 12.24 -5.72
CA PHE A 172 -44.79 11.34 -6.45
C PHE A 172 -46.08 11.01 -5.68
N SER A 173 -46.00 10.91 -4.35
CA SER A 173 -47.19 10.68 -3.50
C SER A 173 -48.22 11.81 -3.58
N LEU A 174 -47.76 13.02 -3.93
CA LEU A 174 -48.57 14.23 -4.06
C LEU A 174 -49.04 14.45 -5.51
N GLU A 175 -48.30 13.90 -6.49
CA GLU A 175 -48.62 13.93 -7.93
C GLU A 175 -48.66 12.51 -8.49
N LYS A 176 -49.61 11.70 -7.99
CA LYS A 176 -49.69 10.25 -8.25
C LYS A 176 -49.80 9.88 -9.74
N ASP A 177 -50.27 10.79 -10.57
CA ASP A 177 -50.47 10.58 -12.01
C ASP A 177 -49.31 11.11 -12.86
N ASN A 178 -48.14 11.39 -12.27
CA ASN A 178 -46.96 11.84 -13.02
C ASN A 178 -46.16 10.64 -13.59
N PRO A 179 -46.22 10.37 -14.91
CA PRO A 179 -45.58 9.18 -15.50
C PRO A 179 -44.05 9.24 -15.45
N VAL A 180 -43.46 10.44 -15.44
CA VAL A 180 -42.00 10.62 -15.41
C VAL A 180 -41.44 10.23 -14.05
N LEU A 181 -42.11 10.67 -12.97
CA LEU A 181 -41.74 10.29 -11.60
C LEU A 181 -41.94 8.79 -11.37
N GLN A 182 -43.06 8.24 -11.86
CA GLN A 182 -43.33 6.80 -11.74
C GLN A 182 -42.26 5.96 -12.44
N SER A 183 -41.94 6.28 -13.69
CA SER A 183 -40.91 5.59 -14.46
C SER A 183 -39.55 5.69 -13.76
N PHE A 184 -39.13 6.89 -13.36
CA PHE A 184 -37.88 7.09 -12.65
C PHE A 184 -37.79 6.27 -11.35
N LEU A 185 -38.82 6.31 -10.51
CA LEU A 185 -38.83 5.56 -9.25
C LEU A 185 -38.79 4.05 -9.48
N SER A 186 -39.55 3.55 -10.47
CA SER A 186 -39.58 2.12 -10.79
C SER A 186 -38.23 1.58 -11.24
N SER A 187 -37.48 2.34 -12.06
CA SER A 187 -36.18 1.90 -12.57
C SER A 187 -35.03 2.09 -11.58
N ASN A 188 -35.10 3.10 -10.71
CA ASN A 188 -33.94 3.51 -9.92
C ASN A 188 -34.02 3.13 -8.44
N THR A 189 -35.19 2.72 -7.93
CA THR A 189 -35.32 2.31 -6.52
C THR A 189 -34.52 1.03 -6.24
N GLU A 190 -34.62 0.04 -7.10
CA GLU A 190 -33.86 -1.22 -6.96
C GLU A 190 -32.36 -0.97 -7.13
N LEU A 191 -31.98 -0.16 -8.14
CA LEU A 191 -30.59 0.21 -8.38
C LEU A 191 -29.96 0.89 -7.16
N LEU A 192 -30.67 1.83 -6.52
CA LEU A 192 -30.20 2.48 -5.30
C LEU A 192 -30.08 1.48 -4.14
N SER A 193 -31.04 0.58 -3.99
CA SER A 193 -31.00 -0.48 -2.96
C SER A 193 -29.76 -1.37 -3.14
N CYS A 194 -29.48 -1.81 -4.37
CA CYS A 194 -28.27 -2.55 -4.71
C CYS A 194 -27.00 -1.74 -4.39
N LEU A 195 -26.97 -0.45 -4.77
CA LEU A 195 -25.81 0.40 -4.54
C LEU A 195 -25.53 0.62 -3.03
N ILE A 196 -26.58 0.74 -2.21
CA ILE A 196 -26.46 0.83 -0.74
C ILE A 196 -25.93 -0.49 -0.17
N ALA A 197 -26.43 -1.62 -0.65
CA ALA A 197 -25.95 -2.94 -0.25
C ALA A 197 -24.47 -3.16 -0.62
N ASP A 198 -24.06 -2.72 -1.81
CA ASP A 198 -22.65 -2.71 -2.23
C ASP A 198 -21.82 -1.78 -1.35
N GLY A 199 -22.36 -0.62 -0.96
CA GLY A 199 -21.75 0.30 0.00
C GLY A 199 -21.42 -0.37 1.33
N LYS A 200 -22.40 -1.09 1.90
CA LYS A 200 -22.20 -1.86 3.12
C LYS A 200 -21.20 -3.00 2.93
N THR A 201 -21.28 -3.71 1.82
CA THR A 201 -20.37 -4.81 1.49
C THR A 201 -18.93 -4.30 1.34
N ALA A 202 -18.73 -3.12 0.73
CA ALA A 202 -17.43 -2.48 0.60
C ALA A 202 -16.84 -2.10 1.97
N GLN A 203 -17.65 -1.52 2.86
CA GLN A 203 -17.25 -1.20 4.23
C GLN A 203 -16.85 -2.46 4.99
N ASP A 204 -17.72 -3.47 5.02
CA ASP A 204 -17.48 -4.72 5.75
C ASP A 204 -16.25 -5.46 5.19
N ALA A 205 -16.08 -5.51 3.86
CA ALA A 205 -14.92 -6.12 3.23
C ALA A 205 -13.62 -5.38 3.57
N TYR A 206 -13.65 -4.04 3.56
CA TYR A 206 -12.51 -3.21 3.94
C TYR A 206 -12.13 -3.42 5.40
N ASP A 207 -13.08 -3.29 6.32
CA ASP A 207 -12.85 -3.45 7.75
C ASP A 207 -12.28 -4.84 8.07
N SER A 208 -12.89 -5.87 7.47
CA SER A 208 -12.42 -7.24 7.60
C SER A 208 -11.00 -7.45 7.06
N ALA A 209 -10.61 -6.77 5.98
CA ALA A 209 -9.26 -6.83 5.45
C ALA A 209 -8.25 -6.09 6.35
N VAL A 210 -8.58 -4.89 6.83
CA VAL A 210 -7.69 -4.11 7.71
C VAL A 210 -7.45 -4.85 9.04
N GLU A 211 -8.51 -5.38 9.65
CA GLU A 211 -8.42 -6.19 10.87
C GLU A 211 -7.62 -7.48 10.67
N TYR A 212 -7.74 -8.12 9.51
CA TYR A 212 -6.99 -9.33 9.19
C TYR A 212 -5.47 -9.11 9.21
N PHE A 213 -5.01 -7.93 8.81
CA PHE A 213 -3.60 -7.54 8.90
C PHE A 213 -3.23 -6.86 10.22
N GLY A 214 -4.14 -6.86 11.19
CA GLY A 214 -3.92 -6.39 12.55
C GLY A 214 -4.01 -4.87 12.74
N GLU A 215 -4.39 -4.11 11.72
CA GLU A 215 -4.57 -2.66 11.80
C GLU A 215 -6.01 -2.31 12.25
N ASN A 216 -6.25 -1.06 12.66
CA ASN A 216 -7.57 -0.60 13.06
C ASN A 216 -8.26 0.14 11.89
N PRO A 217 -9.41 -0.33 11.40
CA PRO A 217 -10.12 0.31 10.27
C PRO A 217 -10.54 1.74 10.57
N LYS A 218 -10.82 2.08 11.83
CA LYS A 218 -11.23 3.43 12.23
C LYS A 218 -10.11 4.47 12.13
N SER A 219 -8.86 4.03 12.22
CA SER A 219 -7.69 4.92 12.16
C SER A 219 -6.91 4.78 10.85
N THR A 220 -7.29 3.85 9.99
CA THR A 220 -6.52 3.48 8.81
C THR A 220 -7.44 3.57 7.59
N PRO A 221 -7.44 4.68 6.85
CA PRO A 221 -8.21 4.81 5.63
C PRO A 221 -7.55 4.04 4.46
N PRO A 222 -8.29 3.74 3.37
CA PRO A 222 -7.77 3.04 2.19
C PRO A 222 -6.49 3.67 1.62
N SER A 223 -6.41 5.00 1.66
CA SER A 223 -5.27 5.82 1.22
C SER A 223 -4.00 5.64 2.05
N MET A 224 -4.07 4.99 3.20
CA MET A 224 -2.92 4.60 4.01
C MET A 224 -2.66 3.10 3.92
N PHE A 225 -3.72 2.30 3.87
CA PHE A 225 -3.63 0.84 3.89
C PHE A 225 -3.12 0.24 2.57
N PHE A 226 -3.82 0.49 1.45
CA PHE A 226 -3.50 -0.13 0.16
C PHE A 226 -2.12 0.28 -0.39
N PRO A 227 -1.63 1.53 -0.22
CA PRO A 227 -0.31 1.93 -0.70
C PRO A 227 0.87 1.13 -0.13
N ILE A 228 0.72 0.49 1.04
CA ILE A 228 1.75 -0.39 1.59
C ILE A 228 1.96 -1.58 0.63
N PHE A 229 0.87 -2.24 0.23
CA PHE A 229 0.92 -3.36 -0.72
C PHE A 229 1.37 -2.90 -2.11
N VAL A 230 0.89 -1.76 -2.59
CA VAL A 230 1.30 -1.20 -3.89
C VAL A 230 2.81 -0.97 -3.95
N ARG A 231 3.40 -0.34 -2.93
CA ARG A 231 4.85 -0.11 -2.86
C ARG A 231 5.63 -1.42 -2.79
N PHE A 232 5.19 -2.34 -1.95
CA PHE A 232 5.80 -3.66 -1.81
C PHE A 232 5.79 -4.44 -3.15
N ILE A 233 4.64 -4.51 -3.82
CA ILE A 233 4.50 -5.21 -5.11
C ILE A 233 5.35 -4.55 -6.19
N LYS A 234 5.37 -3.21 -6.23
CA LYS A 234 6.18 -2.46 -7.21
C LYS A 234 7.66 -2.76 -7.03
N ALA A 235 8.15 -2.76 -5.80
CA ALA A 235 9.55 -3.10 -5.52
C ALA A 235 9.85 -4.57 -5.83
N TYR A 236 8.97 -5.50 -5.44
CA TYR A 236 9.11 -6.91 -5.76
C TYR A 236 9.21 -7.16 -7.27
N LYS A 237 8.33 -6.53 -8.06
CA LYS A 237 8.33 -6.66 -9.54
C LYS A 237 9.62 -6.12 -10.14
N LEU A 238 10.13 -5.00 -9.63
CA LEU A 238 11.37 -4.40 -10.11
C LEU A 238 12.55 -5.35 -9.89
N ASP A 239 12.69 -5.90 -8.69
CA ASP A 239 13.77 -6.84 -8.34
C ASP A 239 13.69 -8.12 -9.19
N ASN A 240 12.48 -8.66 -9.36
CA ASN A 240 12.26 -9.87 -10.17
C ASN A 240 12.62 -9.65 -11.65
N GLN A 241 12.25 -8.50 -12.22
CA GLN A 241 12.60 -8.16 -13.61
C GLN A 241 14.10 -7.95 -13.80
N GLN A 242 14.77 -7.28 -12.85
CA GLN A 242 16.22 -7.08 -12.92
C GLN A 242 16.97 -8.43 -12.89
N ARG A 243 16.50 -9.39 -12.08
CA ARG A 243 17.08 -10.73 -12.02
C ARG A 243 16.88 -11.54 -13.28
N ASN A 244 15.66 -11.55 -13.84
CA ASN A 244 15.41 -12.29 -15.09
C ASN A 244 16.32 -11.78 -16.22
N LYS A 245 16.53 -10.46 -16.31
CA LYS A 245 17.49 -9.88 -17.26
C LYS A 245 18.95 -10.28 -17.01
N GLN A 246 19.36 -10.45 -15.76
CA GLN A 246 20.71 -10.91 -15.41
C GLN A 246 20.90 -12.42 -15.67
N HIS A 247 19.86 -13.23 -15.53
CA HIS A 247 19.88 -14.65 -15.89
C HIS A 247 19.79 -14.88 -17.41
N GLU A 248 19.08 -14.02 -18.13
CA GLU A 248 18.97 -14.07 -19.60
C GLU A 248 20.17 -13.43 -20.32
N ALA A 249 20.98 -12.62 -19.64
CA ALA A 249 22.27 -12.15 -20.17
C ALA A 249 23.21 -13.37 -20.28
N PRO A 250 23.55 -13.84 -21.50
CA PRO A 250 24.28 -15.09 -21.64
C PRO A 250 25.67 -14.98 -21.02
N LEU A 251 26.11 -16.08 -20.41
CA LEU A 251 27.50 -16.51 -20.40
C LEU A 251 28.00 -16.54 -21.85
N THR A 252 28.37 -15.39 -22.42
CA THR A 252 29.18 -15.37 -23.65
C THR A 252 30.57 -15.84 -23.23
N PRO A 253 31.04 -17.03 -23.67
CA PRO A 253 32.46 -17.31 -23.60
C PRO A 253 33.12 -16.26 -24.48
N THR A 254 34.09 -15.53 -23.93
CA THR A 254 35.02 -14.72 -24.70
C THR A 254 35.64 -15.61 -25.77
N LYS A 255 35.12 -15.54 -27.00
CA LYS A 255 35.79 -16.09 -28.18
C LYS A 255 36.93 -15.12 -28.52
N PRO A 256 38.19 -15.58 -28.60
CA PRO A 256 39.26 -14.77 -29.16
C PRO A 256 38.99 -14.54 -30.65
N GLU A 257 39.01 -13.29 -31.07
CA GLU A 257 38.95 -12.91 -32.49
C GLU A 257 40.22 -13.40 -33.20
N LEU A 258 40.08 -14.27 -34.21
CA LEU A 258 41.09 -14.45 -35.26
C LEU A 258 40.42 -14.74 -36.61
N MET A 259 40.41 -13.72 -37.48
CA MET A 259 40.48 -13.79 -38.94
C MET A 259 41.34 -12.58 -39.36
N GLY A 260 42.41 -12.66 -40.15
CA GLY A 260 43.15 -13.74 -40.77
C GLY A 260 44.26 -13.09 -41.63
N ASN A 261 45.43 -13.72 -41.75
CA ASN A 261 46.25 -13.55 -42.94
C ASN A 261 47.22 -14.73 -43.13
N LYS A 262 47.36 -15.18 -44.38
CA LYS A 262 48.07 -16.40 -44.79
C LYS A 262 49.60 -16.21 -44.86
N GLY A 263 50.34 -17.27 -44.52
CA GLY A 263 51.75 -17.48 -44.85
C GLY A 263 52.25 -18.84 -44.31
N PRO A 264 53.04 -19.66 -45.05
CA PRO A 264 53.27 -21.07 -44.69
C PRO A 264 54.65 -21.31 -44.04
N MET A 265 54.73 -22.13 -42.97
CA MET A 265 55.82 -23.11 -42.75
C MET A 265 55.59 -23.98 -41.48
N MET A 266 55.97 -25.26 -41.56
CA MET A 266 56.15 -26.23 -40.46
C MET A 266 57.63 -26.20 -40.01
N PRO A 267 58.05 -26.58 -38.76
CA PRO A 267 57.92 -27.94 -38.21
C PRO A 267 57.81 -28.17 -36.66
N LYS A 268 57.17 -29.31 -36.31
CA LYS A 268 57.35 -30.28 -35.17
C LYS A 268 57.52 -29.84 -33.68
N LEU A 269 56.56 -30.29 -32.83
CA LEU A 269 56.58 -30.97 -31.48
C LEU A 269 57.70 -30.68 -30.44
N PRO A 270 57.46 -30.71 -29.09
CA PRO A 270 56.75 -31.80 -28.41
C PRO A 270 55.82 -31.46 -27.22
N GLN A 271 55.02 -32.47 -26.89
CA GLN A 271 54.12 -32.65 -25.74
C GLN A 271 54.89 -32.68 -24.41
N MET A 272 54.36 -32.04 -23.36
CA MET A 272 54.83 -32.23 -21.98
C MET A 272 53.64 -32.48 -21.04
N ASP A 273 53.67 -33.65 -20.42
CA ASP A 273 52.76 -34.19 -19.42
C ASP A 273 52.83 -33.42 -18.09
N LEU A 274 51.68 -33.02 -17.55
CA LEU A 274 51.55 -32.59 -16.14
C LEU A 274 50.82 -33.63 -15.26
N ILE A 275 51.09 -34.92 -15.52
CA ILE A 275 50.91 -36.02 -14.55
C ILE A 275 51.87 -35.84 -13.33
N ALA A 276 52.77 -34.86 -13.36
CA ALA A 276 53.73 -34.58 -12.29
C ALA A 276 53.29 -33.59 -11.19
N GLU A 277 52.20 -32.81 -11.34
CA GLU A 277 51.85 -31.78 -10.34
C GLU A 277 50.68 -32.15 -9.40
N LEU A 278 50.09 -33.35 -9.55
CA LEU A 278 48.99 -33.85 -8.71
C LEU A 278 49.42 -34.51 -7.38
N LYS A 279 50.50 -34.08 -6.72
CA LYS A 279 50.94 -34.70 -5.45
C LYS A 279 51.38 -33.74 -4.34
N LYS A 280 50.57 -32.72 -4.03
CA LYS A 280 50.66 -32.12 -2.68
C LYS A 280 49.31 -31.65 -2.12
N ARG A 281 48.68 -32.61 -1.43
CA ARG A 281 47.92 -32.49 -0.17
C ARG A 281 46.42 -32.15 -0.25
N GLN A 282 45.64 -33.22 -0.03
CA GLN A 282 44.32 -33.22 0.61
C GLN A 282 44.44 -33.17 2.15
N MET A 283 43.33 -32.72 2.75
CA MET A 283 42.74 -33.04 4.07
C MET A 283 42.89 -32.05 5.25
N THR A 284 41.71 -31.88 5.89
CA THR A 284 41.13 -30.94 6.89
C THR A 284 41.48 -31.29 8.34
N PRO A 285 40.77 -30.82 9.41
CA PRO A 285 40.31 -29.49 9.85
C PRO A 285 40.86 -29.14 11.27
N LEU A 286 40.65 -27.93 11.81
CA LEU A 286 40.75 -27.72 13.28
C LEU A 286 39.82 -26.61 13.80
N VAL A 287 38.93 -27.02 14.71
CA VAL A 287 38.14 -26.18 15.62
C VAL A 287 39.06 -25.64 16.72
N ARG A 288 38.88 -24.38 17.14
CA ARG A 288 39.20 -23.95 18.51
C ARG A 288 38.20 -22.90 18.99
N GLU A 289 37.62 -23.20 20.15
CA GLU A 289 36.74 -22.37 20.97
C GLU A 289 37.57 -21.65 22.04
N GLY A 290 37.21 -20.42 22.42
CA GLY A 290 37.63 -19.80 23.69
C GLY A 290 38.04 -18.33 23.67
N LYS A 291 37.13 -17.50 24.22
CA LYS A 291 37.33 -16.27 25.03
C LYS A 291 37.73 -14.93 24.37
N ASP A 292 36.75 -14.02 24.46
CA ASP A 292 36.81 -12.64 24.90
C ASP A 292 37.57 -11.57 24.08
N GLY A 293 36.77 -10.63 23.55
CA GLY A 293 36.90 -9.22 23.94
C GLY A 293 37.82 -8.30 23.14
N ALA A 294 38.61 -8.78 22.18
CA ALA A 294 39.60 -7.90 21.55
C ALA A 294 39.04 -6.92 20.51
N ILE A 295 37.89 -7.21 19.89
CA ILE A 295 37.41 -6.45 18.71
C ILE A 295 36.50 -5.27 19.12
N GLU A 296 35.75 -5.38 20.22
CA GLU A 296 34.91 -4.27 20.72
C GLU A 296 35.75 -3.15 21.38
N ASP A 297 36.91 -3.50 21.96
CA ASP A 297 37.88 -2.51 22.46
C ASP A 297 38.57 -1.74 21.32
N ILE A 298 38.94 -2.42 20.23
CA ILE A 298 39.56 -1.78 19.05
C ILE A 298 38.60 -0.79 18.38
N ILE A 299 37.31 -1.14 18.27
CA ILE A 299 36.29 -0.30 17.63
C ILE A 299 35.94 0.92 18.51
N THR A 300 36.04 0.79 19.83
CA THR A 300 35.76 1.89 20.77
C THR A 300 36.95 2.86 20.90
N ASP A 301 38.19 2.36 20.88
CA ASP A 301 39.41 3.19 20.91
C ASP A 301 39.58 4.01 19.62
N LEU A 302 39.31 3.42 18.45
CA LEU A 302 39.39 4.12 17.16
C LEU A 302 38.34 5.22 16.98
N ARG A 303 37.20 5.12 17.69
CA ARG A 303 36.14 6.13 17.65
C ARG A 303 36.39 7.31 18.59
N ASN A 304 37.11 7.10 19.69
CA ASN A 304 37.25 8.13 20.73
C ASN A 304 38.60 8.88 20.69
N GLN A 305 39.64 8.35 20.03
CA GLN A 305 40.93 9.03 19.84
C GLN A 305 41.52 8.71 18.44
N PRO A 306 41.40 9.60 17.43
CA PRO A 306 42.16 9.43 16.19
C PRO A 306 43.67 9.52 16.49
N TYR A 307 44.41 8.50 16.06
CA TYR A 307 45.84 8.31 16.28
C TYR A 307 46.66 9.61 16.07
N ARG A 308 47.19 10.18 17.16
CA ARG A 308 48.29 11.15 17.15
C ARG A 308 49.57 10.42 17.59
N ARG A 309 50.66 10.62 16.85
CA ARG A 309 51.99 10.10 17.20
C ARG A 309 52.37 10.55 18.62
N ALA A 310 52.90 9.61 19.40
CA ALA A 310 53.21 9.79 20.80
C ALA A 310 54.64 10.34 21.00
N ASP A 311 54.73 11.62 21.35
CA ASP A 311 55.91 12.23 21.93
C ASP A 311 55.49 12.79 23.30
N GLY A 312 55.88 12.12 24.39
CA GLY A 312 56.06 12.76 25.70
C GLY A 312 54.91 12.72 26.74
N SER A 313 55.10 11.83 27.72
CA SER A 313 55.00 12.12 29.18
C SER A 313 53.64 12.11 29.93
N ARG A 314 53.43 10.99 30.66
CA ARG A 314 53.13 10.79 32.11
C ARG A 314 52.08 11.63 32.90
N ARG A 315 51.45 10.89 33.85
CA ARG A 315 50.82 11.21 35.17
C ARG A 315 49.30 11.36 35.12
N SER A 316 48.46 10.94 36.09
CA SER A 316 48.56 10.23 37.39
C SER A 316 47.12 9.90 37.84
N ALA A 317 46.96 8.85 38.64
CA ALA A 317 45.73 8.28 39.18
C ALA A 317 44.92 9.17 40.17
N ARG A 318 43.64 8.78 40.41
CA ARG A 318 43.12 8.24 41.71
C ARG A 318 41.72 8.81 42.13
N TRP A 319 40.89 7.93 42.72
CA TRP A 319 39.78 8.12 43.70
C TRP A 319 38.32 7.78 43.31
N LYS A 320 37.75 6.82 44.06
CA LYS A 320 36.34 6.58 44.52
C LYS A 320 36.45 6.21 46.03
N PRO A 321 35.41 5.91 46.87
CA PRO A 321 33.93 5.85 46.70
C PRO A 321 33.12 6.45 47.90
N GLY A 322 31.78 6.35 47.90
CA GLY A 322 30.93 6.53 49.10
C GLY A 322 29.44 6.23 48.89
N GLN A 323 28.90 5.31 49.70
CA GLN A 323 27.51 4.77 49.74
C GLN A 323 26.52 5.71 50.46
N GLN A 324 25.21 5.63 50.19
CA GLN A 324 24.19 5.08 51.13
C GLN A 324 22.75 5.16 50.59
N LEU A 325 22.02 4.06 50.82
CA LEU A 325 20.56 3.92 50.68
C LEU A 325 19.86 4.43 51.95
N GLN A 326 18.66 4.98 51.82
CA GLN A 326 17.64 4.99 52.88
C GLN A 326 16.25 4.68 52.32
N VAL A 327 15.55 3.82 53.07
CA VAL A 327 14.15 3.40 52.95
C VAL A 327 13.41 3.97 54.17
N SER A 328 12.16 4.44 54.00
CA SER A 328 10.92 4.06 54.73
C SER A 328 9.86 5.16 54.57
N SER A 329 8.68 4.84 54.02
CA SER A 329 7.37 4.59 54.66
C SER A 329 6.62 5.84 55.14
N ASP A 330 5.46 6.14 54.53
CA ASP A 330 4.16 6.14 55.24
C ASP A 330 2.96 6.53 54.35
N ILE A 331 1.78 6.16 54.86
CA ILE A 331 0.46 5.96 54.28
C ILE A 331 -0.48 7.17 54.56
N SER A 332 -1.59 7.25 53.80
CA SER A 332 -2.84 8.03 53.98
C SER A 332 -2.85 9.39 53.25
N LEU A 333 -3.86 9.79 52.45
CA LEU A 333 -5.29 9.43 52.32
C LEU A 333 -5.67 9.23 50.84
#